data_AF-A0A3P8M3C3-F1
#
_entry.id   AF-A0A3P8M3C3-F1
#
_cell.length_a   1.000
_cell.length_b   1.000
_cell.length_c   1.000
_cell.angle_alpha   90.00
_cell.angle_beta   90.00
_cell.angle_gamma   90.00
#
_symmetry.space_group_name_H-M   'P 1'
#
loop_
_entity.id
_entity.type
_entity.pdbx_description
1 polymer ?
#
loop_
_entity_poly.entity_id
_entity_poly.type
_entity_poly.pdbx_seq_one_letter_code
_entity_poly.pdbx_strand_id
1 'polypeptide(L)'
;MRCTKPALQDSLCWNTDTGSGGYTHKFFRVAKSADDLRQQRDAIAEWSRLSYGWMGRTPDYKAAFGCALGANPAFYGQFEQNARSWYTRIQETGLYFNHAIVNPPIDRHKPADEVKDVYIKLEKETDAGIVVSGAKVVATNSALTHYNMIGFGSAQVMGGKPGLRADVRCPDGRRRGEAYLPRLLRNGRRRHRIAV
;
A
#
# COMPACT_ATOMS: atom_id res chain seq x y z
N MET A 1 -6.30 4.85 15.68
CA MET A 1 -5.65 4.01 16.72
C MET A 1 -4.31 4.64 17.02
N ARG A 2 -4.20 5.38 18.11
CA ARG A 2 -2.93 5.98 18.56
C ARG A 2 -2.46 5.25 19.81
N CYS A 3 -1.15 5.28 20.03
CA CYS A 3 -0.46 4.86 21.24
C CYS A 3 -0.80 5.72 22.47
N THR A 4 -2.08 5.81 22.84
CA THR A 4 -2.52 6.79 23.86
C THR A 4 -2.59 6.22 25.27
N LYS A 5 -2.40 4.92 25.46
CA LYS A 5 -2.33 4.31 26.79
C LYS A 5 -0.87 4.39 27.29
N PRO A 6 -0.57 5.15 28.37
CA PRO A 6 0.80 5.32 28.85
C PRO A 6 1.49 3.98 29.14
N ALA A 7 0.77 3.03 29.75
CA ALA A 7 1.31 1.72 30.10
C ALA A 7 1.75 0.85 28.91
N LEU A 8 1.30 1.14 27.69
CA LEU A 8 1.64 0.38 26.48
C LEU A 8 2.51 1.20 25.51
N GLN A 9 2.85 2.44 25.85
CA GLN A 9 3.52 3.34 24.92
C GLN A 9 4.95 2.89 24.64
N ASP A 10 5.70 2.48 25.67
CA ASP A 10 7.08 2.02 25.54
C ASP A 10 7.19 0.74 24.69
N SER A 11 6.23 -0.17 24.83
CA SER A 11 6.21 -1.42 24.07
C SER A 11 5.78 -1.20 22.62
N LEU A 12 4.78 -0.35 22.37
CA LEU A 12 4.15 -0.20 21.06
C LEU A 12 4.77 0.87 20.17
N CYS A 13 5.51 1.85 20.70
CA CYS A 13 5.68 3.13 20.01
C CYS A 13 7.11 3.65 19.99
N TRP A 14 7.39 4.48 18.99
CA TRP A 14 8.61 5.28 18.86
C TRP A 14 8.26 6.70 18.42
N ASN A 15 9.23 7.61 18.55
CA ASN A 15 9.17 8.89 17.88
C ASN A 15 9.17 8.71 16.36
N THR A 16 8.45 9.59 15.66
CA THR A 16 8.50 9.67 14.19
C THR A 16 9.89 10.05 13.71
N ASP A 17 10.27 9.64 12.50
CA ASP A 17 11.53 10.04 11.84
C ASP A 17 11.35 11.24 10.90
N THR A 18 10.22 11.92 10.98
CA THR A 18 9.80 12.97 10.04
C THR A 18 10.14 14.38 10.53
N GLY A 19 10.62 14.52 11.77
CA GLY A 19 10.86 15.81 12.41
C GLY A 19 9.63 16.48 13.02
N SER A 20 8.45 15.81 13.01
CA SER A 20 7.21 16.38 13.56
C SER A 20 7.14 16.43 15.09
N GLY A 21 8.09 15.81 15.80
CA GLY A 21 8.06 15.67 17.26
C GLY A 21 6.96 14.73 17.77
N GLY A 22 6.30 14.02 16.86
CA GLY A 22 5.24 13.06 17.19
C GLY A 22 5.76 11.66 17.51
N TYR A 23 4.82 10.76 17.82
CA TYR A 23 5.07 9.34 18.00
C TYR A 23 4.12 8.50 17.15
N THR A 24 4.54 7.28 16.85
CA THR A 24 3.77 6.31 16.07
C THR A 24 4.05 4.89 16.53
N HIS A 25 3.23 3.94 16.11
CA HIS A 25 3.48 2.52 16.37
C HIS A 25 4.81 2.11 15.71
N LYS A 26 5.67 1.35 16.40
CA LYS A 26 7.06 1.06 15.97
C LYS A 26 7.16 0.57 14.52
N PHE A 27 6.19 -0.25 14.10
CA PHE A 27 6.15 -0.84 12.76
C PHE A 27 5.69 0.11 11.62
N PHE A 28 5.37 1.37 11.93
CA PHE A 28 5.06 2.41 10.94
C PHE A 28 6.28 3.23 10.51
N ARG A 29 7.42 3.00 11.14
CA ARG A 29 8.70 3.66 10.84
C ARG A 29 9.69 2.65 10.27
N VAL A 30 10.53 3.06 9.33
CA VAL A 30 11.57 2.19 8.74
C VAL A 30 12.58 1.77 9.80
N ALA A 31 12.74 0.46 10.01
CA ALA A 31 13.80 -0.10 10.85
C ALA A 31 15.18 0.11 10.22
N LYS A 32 16.17 0.42 11.05
CA LYS A 32 17.57 0.66 10.66
C LYS A 32 18.57 -0.31 11.29
N SER A 33 18.08 -1.25 12.11
CA SER A 33 18.91 -2.24 12.80
C SER A 33 18.16 -3.56 13.03
N ALA A 34 18.88 -4.62 13.40
CA ALA A 34 18.27 -5.88 13.81
C ALA A 34 17.46 -5.72 15.12
N ASP A 35 17.91 -4.87 16.04
CA ASP A 35 17.17 -4.59 17.27
C ASP A 35 15.87 -3.81 16.97
N ASP A 36 15.89 -2.90 15.99
CA ASP A 36 14.67 -2.22 15.54
C ASP A 36 13.63 -3.24 15.06
N LEU A 37 14.05 -4.21 14.24
CA LEU A 37 13.18 -5.29 13.76
C LEU A 37 12.63 -6.14 14.91
N ARG A 38 13.46 -6.46 15.92
CA ARG A 38 13.02 -7.16 17.13
C ARG A 38 11.95 -6.36 17.88
N GLN A 39 12.19 -5.08 18.12
CA GLN A 39 11.23 -4.20 18.80
C GLN A 39 9.93 -4.04 18.00
N GLN A 40 9.99 -3.99 16.67
CA GLN A 40 8.81 -4.00 15.81
C GLN A 40 8.02 -5.30 15.92
N ARG A 41 8.70 -6.46 15.95
CA ARG A 41 8.07 -7.76 16.19
C ARG A 41 7.34 -7.77 17.52
N ASP A 42 7.98 -7.27 18.58
CA ASP A 42 7.38 -7.20 19.92
C ASP A 42 6.14 -6.29 19.92
N ALA A 43 6.19 -5.12 19.26
CA ALA A 43 5.04 -4.22 19.12
C ALA A 43 3.86 -4.85 18.35
N ILE A 44 4.15 -5.56 17.25
CA ILE A 44 3.12 -6.33 16.50
C ILE A 44 2.47 -7.38 17.41
N ALA A 45 3.28 -8.11 18.19
CA ALA A 45 2.77 -9.13 19.11
C ALA A 45 1.87 -8.53 20.19
N GLU A 46 2.28 -7.42 20.81
CA GLU A 46 1.45 -6.67 21.77
C GLU A 46 0.11 -6.27 21.16
N TRP A 47 0.10 -5.75 19.92
CA TRP A 47 -1.13 -5.33 19.30
C TRP A 47 -2.03 -6.51 18.91
N SER A 48 -1.42 -7.59 18.42
CA SER A 48 -2.11 -8.83 18.05
C SER A 48 -2.85 -9.47 19.25
N ARG A 49 -2.23 -9.43 20.45
CA ARG A 49 -2.83 -9.94 21.70
C ARG A 49 -4.14 -9.26 22.06
N LEU A 50 -4.37 -8.00 21.69
CA LEU A 50 -5.64 -7.31 21.92
C LEU A 50 -6.82 -7.95 21.17
N SER A 51 -6.52 -8.68 20.09
CA SER A 51 -7.49 -9.46 19.33
C SER A 51 -7.31 -10.96 19.52
N TYR A 52 -6.47 -11.39 20.46
CA TYR A 52 -6.05 -12.78 20.66
C TYR A 52 -5.59 -13.48 19.36
N GLY A 53 -4.99 -12.72 18.43
CA GLY A 53 -4.52 -13.24 17.15
C GLY A 53 -5.60 -13.43 16.06
N TRP A 54 -6.87 -13.12 16.32
CA TRP A 54 -7.95 -13.35 15.36
C TRP A 54 -8.02 -12.31 14.23
N MET A 55 -7.56 -11.09 14.46
CA MET A 55 -7.59 -10.03 13.45
C MET A 55 -6.28 -9.99 12.64
N GLY A 56 -6.20 -10.75 11.55
CA GLY A 56 -5.00 -10.82 10.69
C GLY A 56 -4.79 -9.64 9.70
N ARG A 57 -5.62 -8.60 9.77
CA ARG A 57 -5.59 -7.45 8.85
C ARG A 57 -5.63 -6.10 9.55
N THR A 58 -5.14 -6.03 10.78
CA THR A 58 -4.97 -4.80 11.56
C THR A 58 -4.06 -3.77 10.88
N PRO A 59 -4.07 -2.48 11.31
CA PRO A 59 -3.35 -1.42 10.58
C PRO A 59 -1.83 -1.62 10.42
N ASP A 60 -1.17 -2.28 11.38
CA ASP A 60 0.24 -2.67 11.31
C ASP A 60 0.55 -3.56 10.10
N TYR A 61 -0.39 -4.37 9.63
CA TYR A 61 -0.17 -5.23 8.47
C TYR A 61 0.27 -4.45 7.21
N LYS A 62 -0.35 -3.29 6.94
CA LYS A 62 0.04 -2.43 5.81
C LYS A 62 1.00 -1.31 6.18
N ALA A 63 1.38 -1.18 7.46
CA ALA A 63 2.46 -0.29 7.86
C ALA A 63 3.79 -0.66 7.19
N ALA A 64 4.02 -1.97 6.96
CA ALA A 64 5.15 -2.47 6.16
C ALA A 64 5.20 -1.88 4.74
N PHE A 65 4.05 -1.63 4.10
CA PHE A 65 4.01 -0.98 2.79
C PHE A 65 4.42 0.49 2.88
N GLY A 66 3.93 1.21 3.89
CA GLY A 66 4.43 2.57 4.18
C GLY A 66 5.95 2.57 4.36
N CYS A 67 6.48 1.65 5.16
CA CYS A 67 7.93 1.51 5.36
C CYS A 67 8.67 1.18 4.06
N ALA A 68 8.12 0.33 3.19
CA ALA A 68 8.72 0.04 1.88
C ALA A 68 8.79 1.31 0.99
N LEU A 69 7.76 2.16 1.02
CA LEU A 69 7.78 3.46 0.34
C LEU A 69 8.87 4.38 0.90
N GLY A 70 8.99 4.46 2.23
CA GLY A 70 9.99 5.31 2.89
C GLY A 70 11.43 4.82 2.76
N ALA A 71 11.62 3.51 2.70
CA ALA A 71 12.94 2.88 2.63
C ALA A 71 13.55 2.94 1.22
N ASN A 72 12.72 2.81 0.18
CA ASN A 72 13.19 2.83 -1.21
C ASN A 72 12.28 3.69 -2.12
N PRO A 73 12.17 5.00 -1.87
CA PRO A 73 11.28 5.86 -2.64
C PRO A 73 11.79 6.09 -4.08
N ALA A 74 13.11 6.09 -4.28
CA ALA A 74 13.74 6.30 -5.58
C ALA A 74 13.40 5.19 -6.60
N PHE A 75 13.02 4.01 -6.12
CA PHE A 75 12.50 2.94 -6.97
C PHE A 75 11.42 3.48 -7.91
N TYR A 76 10.48 4.28 -7.39
CA TYR A 76 9.28 4.74 -8.10
C TYR A 76 9.52 5.83 -9.17
N GLY A 77 10.77 6.19 -9.48
CA GLY A 77 11.12 7.12 -10.55
C GLY A 77 10.42 8.46 -10.42
N GLN A 78 9.66 8.88 -11.45
CA GLN A 78 8.90 10.14 -11.42
C GLN A 78 7.87 10.22 -10.26
N PHE A 79 7.50 9.10 -9.64
CA PHE A 79 6.58 9.04 -8.50
C PHE A 79 7.29 8.94 -7.14
N GLU A 80 8.61 9.15 -7.08
CA GLU A 80 9.39 9.14 -5.84
C GLU A 80 8.78 10.06 -4.76
N GLN A 81 8.40 11.29 -5.13
CA GLN A 81 7.85 12.25 -4.18
C GLN A 81 6.51 11.79 -3.60
N ASN A 82 5.72 11.03 -4.37
CA ASN A 82 4.49 10.43 -3.88
C ASN A 82 4.79 9.34 -2.86
N ALA A 83 5.79 8.49 -3.10
CA ALA A 83 6.23 7.47 -2.14
C ALA A 83 6.67 8.11 -0.81
N ARG A 84 7.49 9.17 -0.87
CA ARG A 84 7.92 9.94 0.32
C ARG A 84 6.74 10.53 1.08
N SER A 85 5.85 11.22 0.37
CA SER A 85 4.66 11.85 0.96
C SER A 85 3.75 10.84 1.65
N TRP A 86 3.54 9.67 1.03
CA TRP A 86 2.74 8.60 1.62
C TRP A 86 3.40 7.95 2.83
N TYR A 87 4.73 7.76 2.82
CA TYR A 87 5.44 7.26 4.00
C TYR A 87 5.22 8.18 5.21
N THR A 88 5.49 9.49 5.05
CA THR A 88 5.28 10.48 6.11
C THR A 88 3.84 10.45 6.61
N ARG A 89 2.87 10.49 5.68
CA ARG A 89 1.45 10.52 6.05
C ARG A 89 1.02 9.26 6.78
N ILE A 90 1.41 8.07 6.30
CA ILE A 90 1.06 6.79 6.95
C ILE A 90 1.69 6.74 8.34
N GLN A 91 2.97 7.11 8.44
CA GLN A 91 3.72 7.07 9.70
C GLN A 91 3.10 7.98 10.76
N GLU A 92 2.87 9.25 10.45
CA GLU A 92 2.45 10.24 11.45
C GLU A 92 1.00 10.04 11.91
N THR A 93 0.15 9.50 11.05
CA THR A 93 -1.30 9.42 11.32
C THR A 93 -1.76 8.03 11.75
N GLY A 94 -0.96 6.99 11.53
CA GLY A 94 -1.37 5.60 11.73
C GLY A 94 -2.53 5.21 10.81
N LEU A 95 -2.54 5.72 9.57
CA LEU A 95 -3.61 5.44 8.61
C LEU A 95 -3.78 3.94 8.39
N TYR A 96 -5.01 3.48 8.59
CA TYR A 96 -5.40 2.11 8.30
C TYR A 96 -5.50 1.85 6.79
N PHE A 97 -4.52 1.11 6.27
CA PHE A 97 -4.48 0.62 4.90
C PHE A 97 -4.82 -0.86 4.80
N ASN A 98 -5.40 -1.25 3.68
CA ASN A 98 -5.42 -2.63 3.22
C ASN A 98 -4.87 -2.72 1.78
N HIS A 99 -4.81 -3.91 1.20
CA HIS A 99 -4.48 -4.09 -0.21
C HIS A 99 -5.57 -4.92 -0.91
N ALA A 100 -5.76 -4.66 -2.20
CA ALA A 100 -6.57 -5.48 -3.10
C ALA A 100 -5.73 -5.79 -4.34
N ILE A 101 -5.12 -6.99 -4.35
CA ILE A 101 -4.08 -7.38 -5.30
C ILE A 101 -4.54 -8.57 -6.15
N VAL A 102 -5.17 -9.56 -5.51
CA VAL A 102 -5.61 -10.78 -6.19
C VAL A 102 -6.77 -10.46 -7.14
N ASN A 103 -6.64 -10.92 -8.39
CA ASN A 103 -7.68 -10.80 -9.39
C ASN A 103 -8.84 -11.75 -9.08
N PRO A 104 -10.08 -11.42 -9.50
CA PRO A 104 -11.20 -12.34 -9.41
C PRO A 104 -10.88 -13.70 -10.04
N PRO A 105 -11.32 -14.82 -9.42
CA PRO A 105 -11.02 -16.18 -9.88
C PRO A 105 -11.88 -16.55 -11.09
N ILE A 106 -11.77 -15.77 -12.16
CA ILE A 106 -12.45 -15.96 -13.44
C ILE A 106 -11.36 -16.30 -14.47
N ASP A 107 -11.62 -17.36 -15.26
CA ASP A 107 -10.79 -17.79 -16.38
C ASP A 107 -9.28 -17.83 -16.08
N ARG A 108 -8.86 -18.44 -14.95
CA ARG A 108 -7.45 -18.48 -14.52
C ARG A 108 -6.50 -19.17 -15.51
N HIS A 109 -7.04 -19.93 -16.46
CA HIS A 109 -6.29 -20.57 -17.54
C HIS A 109 -5.93 -19.59 -18.68
N LYS A 110 -6.53 -18.39 -18.71
CA LYS A 110 -6.24 -17.34 -19.69
C LYS A 110 -5.29 -16.28 -19.10
N PRO A 111 -4.46 -15.63 -19.94
CA PRO A 111 -3.71 -14.43 -19.57
C PRO A 111 -4.61 -13.30 -19.06
N ALA A 112 -4.06 -12.46 -18.17
CA ALA A 112 -4.83 -11.38 -17.54
C ALA A 112 -5.37 -10.33 -18.53
N ASP A 113 -4.73 -10.17 -19.69
CA ASP A 113 -5.14 -9.27 -20.75
C ASP A 113 -6.20 -9.87 -21.71
N GLU A 114 -6.62 -11.13 -21.51
CA GLU A 114 -7.77 -11.75 -22.20
C GLU A 114 -9.05 -11.67 -21.36
N VAL A 115 -8.96 -11.42 -20.05
CA VAL A 115 -10.09 -11.29 -19.10
C VAL A 115 -10.33 -9.81 -18.74
N LYS A 116 -10.35 -8.95 -19.76
CA LYS A 116 -10.32 -7.47 -19.62
C LYS A 116 -11.55 -6.85 -18.97
N ASP A 117 -12.65 -7.57 -18.92
CA ASP A 117 -13.93 -6.99 -18.51
C ASP A 117 -14.08 -6.98 -16.99
N VAL A 118 -13.22 -7.71 -16.29
CA VAL A 118 -13.30 -7.92 -14.84
C VAL A 118 -12.08 -7.38 -14.12
N TYR A 119 -10.88 -7.46 -14.71
CA TYR A 119 -9.65 -7.05 -14.01
C TYR A 119 -9.48 -5.53 -14.02
N ILE A 120 -8.75 -5.03 -13.02
CA ILE A 120 -8.43 -3.60 -12.94
C ILE A 120 -7.64 -3.18 -14.18
N LYS A 121 -8.16 -2.17 -14.90
CA LYS A 121 -7.53 -1.58 -16.08
C LYS A 121 -7.59 -0.07 -16.07
N LEU A 122 -6.64 0.54 -16.76
CA LEU A 122 -6.65 1.96 -17.09
C LEU A 122 -7.67 2.21 -18.21
N GLU A 123 -8.63 3.09 -17.95
CA GLU A 123 -9.65 3.50 -18.94
C GLU A 123 -9.23 4.80 -19.65
N LYS A 124 -8.71 5.76 -18.87
CA LYS A 124 -8.38 7.09 -19.38
C LYS A 124 -7.30 7.76 -18.53
N GLU A 125 -6.37 8.44 -19.18
CA GLU A 125 -5.46 9.41 -18.57
C GLU A 125 -5.98 10.82 -18.80
N THR A 126 -5.87 11.67 -17.78
CA THR A 126 -6.23 13.09 -17.82
C THR A 126 -5.20 13.90 -17.06
N ASP A 127 -5.20 15.22 -17.26
CA ASP A 127 -4.33 16.13 -16.51
C ASP A 127 -4.58 16.08 -14.99
N ALA A 128 -5.78 15.67 -14.58
CA ALA A 128 -6.17 15.52 -13.17
C ALA A 128 -5.84 14.13 -12.57
N GLY A 129 -5.34 13.17 -13.37
CA GLY A 129 -5.01 11.83 -12.93
C GLY A 129 -5.51 10.73 -13.87
N ILE A 130 -5.83 9.56 -13.32
CA ILE A 130 -6.30 8.42 -14.11
C ILE A 130 -7.69 7.95 -13.71
N VAL A 131 -8.40 7.39 -14.68
CA VAL A 131 -9.67 6.70 -14.51
C VAL A 131 -9.41 5.20 -14.65
N VAL A 132 -9.84 4.43 -13.66
CA VAL A 132 -9.69 2.97 -13.63
C VAL A 132 -11.04 2.29 -13.46
N SER A 133 -11.22 1.12 -14.05
CA SER A 133 -12.37 0.24 -13.87
C SER A 133 -11.91 -1.18 -13.57
N GLY A 134 -12.80 -2.01 -13.03
CA GLY A 134 -12.54 -3.44 -12.74
C GLY A 134 -12.71 -3.80 -11.27
N ALA A 135 -12.34 -5.02 -10.92
CA ALA A 135 -12.53 -5.62 -9.61
C ALA A 135 -11.28 -6.35 -9.09
N LYS A 136 -11.23 -6.49 -7.77
CA LYS A 136 -10.26 -7.30 -7.02
C LYS A 136 -11.01 -8.10 -5.97
N VAL A 137 -10.48 -9.27 -5.61
CA VAL A 137 -11.15 -10.13 -4.64
C VAL A 137 -10.58 -10.00 -3.24
N VAL A 138 -11.44 -10.35 -2.28
CA VAL A 138 -11.14 -10.56 -0.86
C VAL A 138 -10.26 -9.43 -0.28
N ALA A 139 -10.75 -8.20 -0.39
CA ALA A 139 -10.19 -7.05 0.31
C ALA A 139 -10.60 -7.13 1.80
N THR A 140 -9.98 -8.07 2.52
CA THR A 140 -10.31 -8.43 3.90
C THR A 140 -10.27 -7.21 4.80
N ASN A 141 -11.36 -6.98 5.55
CA ASN A 141 -11.56 -5.83 6.43
C ASN A 141 -11.54 -4.44 5.74
N SER A 142 -11.62 -4.38 4.40
CA SER A 142 -11.58 -3.11 3.66
C SER A 142 -12.66 -2.13 4.10
N ALA A 143 -13.84 -2.59 4.50
CA ALA A 143 -14.91 -1.73 5.00
C ALA A 143 -14.50 -0.83 6.18
N LEU A 144 -13.51 -1.25 6.97
CA LEU A 144 -13.00 -0.49 8.12
C LEU A 144 -11.73 0.32 7.82
N THR A 145 -11.22 0.26 6.59
CA THR A 145 -9.96 0.90 6.19
C THR A 145 -10.18 2.30 5.61
N HIS A 146 -9.18 3.17 5.78
CA HIS A 146 -9.20 4.50 5.15
C HIS A 146 -8.87 4.41 3.66
N TYR A 147 -7.91 3.55 3.30
CA TYR A 147 -7.38 3.40 1.95
C TYR A 147 -7.10 1.94 1.59
N ASN A 148 -7.24 1.62 0.30
CA ASN A 148 -6.77 0.36 -0.27
C ASN A 148 -5.66 0.62 -1.29
N MET A 149 -4.59 -0.16 -1.16
CA MET A 149 -3.54 -0.29 -2.17
C MET A 149 -3.99 -1.25 -3.26
N ILE A 150 -4.07 -0.78 -4.50
CA ILE A 150 -4.43 -1.61 -5.65
C ILE A 150 -3.16 -1.97 -6.42
N GLY A 151 -2.89 -3.27 -6.51
CA GLY A 151 -1.70 -3.81 -7.17
C GLY A 151 -2.03 -4.88 -8.22
N PHE A 152 -1.04 -5.25 -9.02
CA PHE A 152 -1.16 -6.36 -9.97
C PHE A 152 -1.02 -7.70 -9.26
N GLY A 153 -1.76 -8.71 -9.70
CA GLY A 153 -1.63 -10.07 -9.18
C GLY A 153 -0.39 -10.73 -9.78
N SER A 154 0.61 -11.08 -8.96
CA SER A 154 1.85 -11.73 -9.42
C SER A 154 1.68 -13.21 -9.78
N ALA A 155 0.61 -13.86 -9.30
CA ALA A 155 0.36 -15.28 -9.53
C ALA A 155 -0.30 -15.60 -10.89
N GLN A 156 -0.68 -14.59 -11.68
CA GLN A 156 -1.22 -14.75 -13.02
C GLN A 156 -0.30 -14.10 -14.04
N VAL A 157 -0.13 -14.73 -15.21
CA VAL A 157 0.64 -14.15 -16.32
C VAL A 157 -0.05 -12.87 -16.78
N MET A 158 0.65 -11.75 -16.67
CA MET A 158 0.11 -10.41 -17.00
C MET A 158 -0.12 -10.18 -18.50
N GLY A 159 0.44 -11.03 -19.37
CA GLY A 159 0.38 -10.84 -20.82
C GLY A 159 1.29 -9.70 -21.32
N GLY A 160 1.09 -9.31 -22.59
CA GLY A 160 1.96 -8.37 -23.31
C GLY A 160 1.44 -6.92 -23.38
N LYS A 161 0.17 -6.68 -23.02
CA LYS A 161 -0.45 -5.36 -23.18
C LYS A 161 -0.18 -4.43 -21.99
N PRO A 162 0.29 -3.19 -22.24
CA PRO A 162 0.53 -2.22 -21.18
C PRO A 162 -0.77 -1.65 -20.57
N GLY A 163 -1.97 -1.94 -21.07
CA GLY A 163 -3.20 -1.47 -20.39
C GLY A 163 -3.36 -1.98 -18.94
N LEU A 164 -2.73 -3.11 -18.60
CA LEU A 164 -2.59 -3.64 -17.24
C LEU A 164 -1.23 -3.28 -16.59
N ARG A 165 -0.27 -2.78 -17.37
CA ARG A 165 1.04 -2.30 -16.93
C ARG A 165 1.06 -0.79 -17.07
N ALA A 166 0.90 -0.01 -16.00
CA ALA A 166 1.11 1.44 -16.11
C ALA A 166 2.60 1.74 -16.38
N ASP A 167 3.06 1.50 -17.61
CA ASP A 167 4.44 1.55 -18.08
C ASP A 167 4.88 3.01 -18.11
N VAL A 168 5.65 3.40 -17.11
CA VAL A 168 6.13 4.78 -16.94
C VAL A 168 7.30 4.98 -17.89
N ARG A 169 7.05 5.56 -19.07
CA ARG A 169 8.13 5.95 -19.99
C ARG A 169 8.71 7.31 -19.60
N CYS A 170 10.02 7.36 -19.39
CA CYS A 170 10.78 8.60 -19.36
C CYS A 170 11.02 9.11 -20.81
N PRO A 171 11.16 10.44 -21.02
CA PRO A 171 11.42 11.03 -22.33
C PRO A 171 12.76 10.63 -22.98
N ASP A 172 13.66 9.96 -22.23
CA ASP A 172 15.02 9.63 -22.66
C ASP A 172 15.19 8.18 -23.15
N GLY A 173 14.11 7.40 -23.22
CA GLY A 173 14.09 6.07 -23.85
C GLY A 173 14.86 4.97 -23.11
N ARG A 174 15.41 5.22 -21.92
CA ARG A 174 16.16 4.20 -21.15
C ARG A 174 15.23 3.41 -20.23
N ARG A 175 15.16 2.08 -20.41
CA ARG A 175 14.54 1.17 -19.43
C ARG A 175 15.42 1.10 -18.18
N ARG A 176 14.98 1.68 -17.07
CA ARG A 176 15.57 1.48 -15.75
C ARG A 176 14.47 1.13 -14.75
N GLY A 177 14.38 -0.15 -14.39
CA GLY A 177 13.61 -0.66 -13.25
C GLY A 177 12.09 -0.55 -13.37
N GLU A 178 11.39 -1.68 -13.33
CA GLU A 178 9.94 -1.70 -13.20
C GLU A 178 9.54 -1.24 -11.79
N ALA A 179 9.07 0.00 -11.65
CA ALA A 179 8.60 0.50 -10.37
C ALA A 179 7.24 1.16 -10.48
N TYR A 180 6.26 0.51 -9.85
CA TYR A 180 4.86 0.92 -9.88
C TYR A 180 4.45 1.36 -8.49
N LEU A 181 4.13 2.64 -8.30
CA LEU A 181 3.43 3.03 -7.08
C LEU A 181 2.00 2.50 -7.19
N PRO A 182 1.57 1.55 -6.36
CA PRO A 182 0.19 1.10 -6.40
C PRO A 182 -0.72 2.26 -5.97
N ARG A 183 -1.68 2.61 -6.81
CA ARG A 183 -2.54 3.79 -6.60
C ARG A 183 -3.61 3.49 -5.54
N LEU A 184 -3.95 4.50 -4.74
CA LEU A 184 -4.75 4.35 -3.54
C LEU A 184 -6.21 4.75 -3.76
N LEU A 185 -7.12 3.83 -3.49
CA LEU A 185 -8.55 4.08 -3.54
C LEU A 185 -9.09 4.40 -2.14
N ARG A 186 -9.80 5.51 -2.02
CA ARG A 186 -10.63 5.84 -0.84
C ARG A 186 -11.97 5.13 -0.98
N ASN A 187 -12.39 4.42 0.07
CA ASN A 187 -13.70 3.75 0.09
C ASN A 187 -14.87 4.74 -0.02
N GLY A 188 -15.91 4.39 -0.79
CA GLY A 188 -17.22 5.08 -0.78
C GLY A 188 -17.67 5.84 -2.03
N ARG A 189 -17.02 5.74 -3.20
CA ARG A 189 -17.50 6.38 -4.46
C ARG A 189 -17.67 5.37 -5.59
N ARG A 190 -18.83 5.40 -6.27
CA ARG A 190 -19.22 4.49 -7.38
C ARG A 190 -18.38 4.65 -8.67
N ARG A 191 -17.59 5.72 -8.79
CA ARG A 191 -16.54 5.92 -9.81
C ARG A 191 -15.34 6.54 -9.12
N HIS A 192 -14.19 5.90 -9.20
CA HIS A 192 -12.98 6.39 -8.57
C HIS A 192 -12.23 7.30 -9.54
N ARG A 193 -12.31 8.62 -9.29
CA ARG A 193 -11.27 9.56 -9.73
C ARG A 193 -10.15 9.48 -8.70
N ILE A 194 -8.96 9.06 -9.14
CA ILE A 194 -7.76 9.06 -8.31
C ILE A 194 -7.08 10.39 -8.58
N ALA A 195 -7.22 11.35 -7.65
CA ALA A 195 -6.49 12.61 -7.70
C ALA A 195 -5.01 12.36 -7.36
N VAL A 196 -4.14 13.02 -8.12
CA VAL A 196 -2.68 13.07 -7.95
C VAL A 196 -2.34 13.85 -6.70
#